data_AF-A0A524DAM8-F1
#
_entry.id   AF-A0A524DAM8-F1
#
_cell.length_a   1.000
_cell.length_b   1.000
_cell.length_c   1.000
_cell.angle_alpha   90.00
_cell.angle_beta   90.00
_cell.angle_gamma   90.00
#
_symmetry.space_group_name_H-M   'P 1'
#
loop_
_entity.id
_entity.type
_entity.pdbx_description
1 polymer ?
#
loop_
_entity_poly.entity_id
_entity_poly.type
_entity_poly.pdbx_seq_one_letter_code
_entity_poly.pdbx_strand_id
1 'polypeptide(L)'
;MINPEKLAEDVSKIVCRENQRKYYRFRKTNFYGGCATADCLGCNLRCAYCWSQKKVWEPRKYGNFYDPKQVVQKLLAYEQPTVRISGGEPTICMNHLLKVISLIPDNILFILETNAILLDE
;
A
#
# COMPACT_ATOMS: atom_id res chain seq x y z
N MET A 1 -4.56 -24.16 -7.95
CA MET A 1 -4.66 -22.81 -8.56
C MET A 1 -4.92 -21.82 -7.42
N ILE A 2 -4.31 -20.64 -7.43
CA ILE A 2 -4.55 -19.63 -6.38
C ILE A 2 -5.91 -18.97 -6.64
N ASN A 3 -6.77 -18.90 -5.62
CA ASN A 3 -7.95 -18.03 -5.64
C ASN A 3 -7.55 -16.66 -5.04
N PRO A 4 -7.54 -15.57 -5.83
CA PRO A 4 -7.10 -14.26 -5.35
C PRO A 4 -7.98 -13.68 -4.24
N GLU A 5 -9.30 -13.78 -4.34
CA GLU A 5 -10.22 -13.26 -3.31
C GLU A 5 -9.99 -13.95 -1.97
N LYS A 6 -9.90 -15.29 -1.99
CA LYS A 6 -9.62 -16.05 -0.77
C LYS A 6 -8.28 -15.68 -0.14
N LEU A 7 -7.27 -15.48 -0.99
CA LEU A 7 -5.96 -15.06 -0.52
C LEU A 7 -5.99 -13.61 0.02
N ALA A 8 -6.81 -12.73 -0.54
CA ALA A 8 -7.02 -11.39 -0.02
C ALA A 8 -7.60 -11.42 1.40
N GLU A 9 -8.63 -12.24 1.64
CA GLU A 9 -9.21 -12.44 2.99
C GLU A 9 -8.18 -12.91 4.02
N ASP A 10 -7.31 -13.84 3.64
CA ASP A 10 -6.32 -14.37 4.57
C ASP A 10 -5.16 -13.40 4.81
N VAL A 11 -4.78 -12.64 3.79
CA VAL A 11 -3.78 -11.58 3.90
C VAL A 11 -4.32 -10.40 4.71
N SER A 12 -5.60 -10.02 4.56
CA SER A 12 -6.20 -8.88 5.26
C SER A 12 -6.11 -9.02 6.79
N LYS A 13 -6.31 -10.25 7.31
CA LYS A 13 -6.13 -10.61 8.73
C LYS A 13 -4.71 -10.34 9.26
N ILE A 14 -3.73 -10.22 8.36
CA ILE A 14 -2.31 -10.00 8.71
C ILE A 14 -1.90 -8.54 8.50
N VAL A 15 -2.43 -7.87 7.47
CA VAL A 15 -1.95 -6.54 7.04
C VAL A 15 -2.91 -5.40 7.37
N CYS A 16 -4.15 -5.70 7.72
CA CYS A 16 -5.13 -4.73 8.21
C CYS A 16 -5.39 -4.96 9.70
N ARG A 17 -5.47 -3.87 10.47
CA ARG A 17 -5.84 -3.91 11.89
C ARG A 17 -6.61 -2.64 12.22
N GLU A 18 -7.89 -2.75 12.57
CA GLU A 18 -8.77 -1.58 12.72
C GLU A 18 -8.67 -0.69 11.46
N ASN A 19 -8.28 0.58 11.60
CA ASN A 19 -8.00 1.46 10.46
C ASN A 19 -6.48 1.63 10.19
N GLN A 20 -5.64 0.73 10.71
CA GLN A 20 -4.21 0.68 10.45
C GLN A 20 -3.88 -0.34 9.36
N ARG A 21 -2.80 -0.06 8.63
CA ARG A 21 -2.25 -0.97 7.61
C ARG A 21 -0.76 -1.18 7.80
N LYS A 22 -0.28 -2.38 7.44
CA LYS A 22 1.13 -2.73 7.51
C LYS A 22 1.91 -2.22 6.29
N TYR A 23 2.97 -1.45 6.55
CA TYR A 23 3.89 -0.95 5.53
C TYR A 23 5.31 -1.41 5.79
N TYR A 24 6.04 -1.71 4.71
CA TYR A 24 7.45 -2.09 4.78
C TYR A 24 8.35 -0.88 4.99
N ARG A 25 8.19 0.15 4.16
CA ARG A 25 9.01 1.37 4.20
C ARG A 25 8.31 2.54 3.53
N PHE A 26 8.83 3.73 3.81
CA PHE A 26 8.54 4.97 3.13
C PHE A 26 9.85 5.46 2.49
N ARG A 27 9.78 6.02 1.28
CA ARG A 27 10.99 6.46 0.57
C ARG A 27 10.68 7.47 -0.52
N LYS A 28 11.65 8.31 -0.84
CA LYS A 28 11.67 9.06 -2.08
C LYS A 28 12.01 8.14 -3.26
N THR A 29 11.40 8.42 -4.40
CA THR A 29 11.61 7.72 -5.67
C THR A 29 11.56 8.72 -6.83
N ASN A 30 12.16 8.35 -7.96
CA ASN A 30 12.20 9.21 -9.16
C ASN A 30 11.03 8.96 -10.13
N PHE A 31 10.06 8.12 -9.74
CA PHE A 31 8.86 7.91 -10.56
C PHE A 31 8.03 9.19 -10.61
N TYR A 32 7.35 9.42 -11.73
CA TYR A 32 6.42 10.54 -11.92
C TYR A 32 7.04 11.92 -11.65
N GLY A 33 8.34 12.11 -11.96
CA GLY A 33 9.04 13.37 -11.75
C GLY A 33 9.46 13.66 -10.30
N GLY A 34 9.31 12.69 -9.39
CA GLY A 34 9.61 12.83 -7.97
C GLY A 34 8.42 12.41 -7.12
N CYS A 35 8.56 11.32 -6.36
CA CYS A 35 7.44 10.72 -5.66
C CYS A 35 7.83 10.15 -4.30
N ALA A 36 7.04 10.47 -3.27
CA ALA A 36 7.11 9.79 -1.98
C ALA A 36 6.28 8.50 -2.06
N THR A 37 6.91 7.36 -1.80
CA THR A 37 6.27 6.04 -1.90
C THR A 37 6.12 5.40 -0.55
N ALA A 38 4.91 4.92 -0.25
CA ALA A 38 4.65 3.96 0.82
C ALA A 38 4.54 2.56 0.23
N ASP A 39 5.54 1.71 0.50
CA ASP A 39 5.54 0.31 0.04
C ASP A 39 4.73 -0.52 1.04
N CYS A 40 3.47 -0.84 0.73
CA CYS A 40 2.61 -1.64 1.59
C CYS A 40 2.94 -3.14 1.52
N LEU A 41 2.51 -3.88 2.54
CA LEU A 41 2.70 -5.32 2.63
C LEU A 41 1.42 -6.09 2.29
N GLY A 42 1.58 -7.36 1.89
CA GLY A 42 0.47 -8.25 1.55
C GLY A 42 -0.04 -8.06 0.12
N CYS A 43 -0.29 -9.17 -0.57
CA CYS A 43 -0.90 -9.18 -1.90
C CYS A 43 -1.70 -10.48 -2.08
N ASN A 44 -2.80 -10.37 -2.82
CA ASN A 44 -3.69 -11.45 -3.22
C ASN A 44 -3.19 -12.23 -4.45
N LEU A 45 -1.99 -11.91 -4.94
CA LEU A 45 -1.32 -12.63 -6.02
C LEU A 45 0.04 -13.20 -5.59
N ARG A 46 0.52 -14.16 -6.38
CA ARG A 46 1.88 -14.72 -6.29
C ARG A 46 2.59 -14.64 -7.64
N CYS A 47 2.65 -13.42 -8.20
CA CYS A 47 3.28 -13.19 -9.50
C CYS A 47 4.75 -13.64 -9.47
N ALA A 48 5.14 -14.49 -10.42
CA ALA A 48 6.49 -15.04 -10.51
C ALA A 48 7.58 -13.97 -10.70
N TYR A 49 7.20 -12.80 -11.21
CA TYR A 49 8.05 -11.65 -11.51
C TYR A 49 7.89 -10.48 -10.52
N CYS A 50 7.33 -10.74 -9.33
CA CYS A 50 7.08 -9.68 -8.35
C CYS A 50 8.40 -9.11 -7.78
N TRP A 51 8.71 -7.85 -8.09
CA TRP A 51 9.92 -7.18 -7.61
C TRP A 51 10.00 -7.05 -6.08
N SER A 52 8.85 -7.06 -5.39
CA SER A 52 8.71 -6.90 -3.93
C SER A 52 8.43 -8.24 -3.21
N GLN A 53 8.51 -9.37 -3.92
CA GLN A 53 8.09 -10.71 -3.52
C GLN A 53 8.43 -11.06 -2.07
N LYS A 54 9.72 -11.01 -1.70
CA LYS A 54 10.20 -11.45 -0.37
C LYS A 54 9.46 -10.75 0.77
N LYS A 55 9.19 -9.45 0.63
CA LYS A 55 8.55 -8.67 1.70
C LYS A 55 7.04 -8.87 1.67
N VAL A 56 6.44 -8.77 0.48
CA VAL A 56 4.98 -8.82 0.30
C VAL A 56 4.39 -10.18 0.62
N TRP A 57 5.11 -11.28 0.35
CA TRP A 57 4.62 -12.64 0.57
C TRP A 57 4.80 -13.12 2.02
N GLU A 58 5.68 -12.47 2.79
CA GLU A 58 5.91 -12.78 4.20
C GLU A 58 5.52 -11.60 5.12
N PRO A 59 4.29 -11.07 5.03
CA PRO A 59 3.91 -9.83 5.72
C PRO A 59 3.96 -9.95 7.25
N ARG A 60 3.96 -11.17 7.80
CA ARG A 60 4.14 -11.40 9.24
C ARG A 60 5.54 -11.01 9.73
N LYS A 61 6.58 -11.18 8.90
CA LYS A 61 7.99 -10.99 9.28
C LYS A 61 8.50 -9.56 9.10
N TYR A 62 7.79 -8.72 8.36
CA TYR A 62 8.28 -7.40 7.97
C TYR A 62 7.28 -6.29 8.27
N GLY A 63 7.78 -5.06 8.35
CA GLY A 63 7.00 -3.84 8.42
C GLY A 63 6.31 -3.59 9.75
N ASN A 64 5.66 -2.42 9.84
CA ASN A 64 4.92 -1.96 11.01
C ASN A 64 3.52 -1.50 10.61
N PHE A 65 2.60 -1.51 11.56
CA PHE A 65 1.28 -0.92 11.38
C PHE A 65 1.35 0.60 11.51
N TYR A 66 0.65 1.29 10.62
CA TYR A 66 0.50 2.73 10.63
C TYR A 66 -0.97 3.09 10.44
N ASP A 67 -1.44 4.08 11.19
CA ASP A 67 -2.74 4.70 10.92
C ASP A 67 -2.65 5.67 9.71
N PRO A 68 -3.79 6.13 9.15
CA PRO A 68 -3.78 6.96 7.95
C PRO A 68 -3.04 8.28 8.13
N LYS A 69 -3.13 8.92 9.32
CA LYS A 69 -2.43 10.19 9.58
C LYS A 69 -0.92 9.98 9.61
N GLN A 70 -0.45 8.89 10.22
CA GLN A 70 0.97 8.53 10.22
C GLN A 70 1.50 8.28 8.81
N VAL A 71 0.71 7.62 7.94
CA VAL A 71 1.07 7.39 6.54
C VAL A 71 1.21 8.72 5.79
N VAL A 72 0.21 9.60 5.90
CA VAL A 72 0.26 10.93 5.28
C VAL A 72 1.43 11.75 5.79
N GLN A 73 1.63 11.85 7.11
CA GLN A 73 2.75 12.60 7.70
C GLN A 73 4.09 12.11 7.16
N LYS A 74 4.29 10.79 7.05
CA LYS A 74 5.52 10.21 6.51
C LYS A 74 5.71 10.48 5.02
N LEU A 75 4.63 10.46 4.23
CA LEU A 75 4.69 10.76 2.80
C LEU A 75 5.03 12.24 2.56
N LEU A 76 4.37 13.15 3.28
CA LEU A 76 4.58 14.59 3.14
C LEU A 76 5.98 15.04 3.58
N ALA A 77 6.60 14.34 4.53
CA ALA A 77 7.95 14.64 5.00
C ALA A 77 9.06 14.50 3.92
N TYR A 78 8.75 13.89 2.77
CA TYR A 78 9.69 13.81 1.63
C TYR A 78 9.59 15.00 0.66
N GLU A 79 8.65 15.92 0.87
CA GLU A 79 8.49 17.16 0.09
C GLU A 79 8.48 16.87 -1.43
N GLN A 80 7.65 15.91 -1.84
CA GLN A 80 7.52 15.51 -3.25
C GLN A 80 6.20 16.04 -3.83
N PRO A 81 6.17 16.39 -5.13
CA PRO A 81 4.95 16.84 -5.79
C PRO A 81 3.89 15.74 -5.89
N THR A 82 4.33 14.48 -5.82
CA THR A 82 3.49 13.30 -5.96
C THR A 82 3.71 12.34 -4.79
N VAL A 83 2.65 11.68 -4.35
CA VAL A 83 2.70 10.60 -3.37
C VAL A 83 2.05 9.35 -3.95
N ARG A 84 2.52 8.16 -3.55
CA ARG A 84 1.91 6.91 -4.00
C ARG A 84 1.92 5.82 -2.94
N ILE A 85 0.96 4.92 -3.05
CA ILE A 85 0.97 3.64 -2.32
C ILE A 85 1.16 2.51 -3.34
N SER A 86 2.15 1.65 -3.08
CA SER A 86 2.58 0.56 -3.96
C SER A 86 3.07 -0.65 -3.14
N GLY A 87 3.89 -1.53 -3.72
CA GLY A 87 4.55 -2.65 -3.05
C GLY A 87 3.74 -3.94 -3.12
N GLY A 88 2.66 -4.00 -2.35
CA GLY A 88 1.70 -5.11 -2.32
C GLY A 88 0.39 -4.76 -3.05
N GLU A 89 -0.75 -5.20 -2.52
CA GLU A 89 -2.07 -4.81 -3.01
C GLU A 89 -2.76 -3.87 -2.01
N PRO A 90 -2.77 -2.54 -2.25
CA PRO A 90 -3.31 -1.56 -1.31
C PRO A 90 -4.80 -1.71 -1.03
N THR A 91 -5.59 -2.19 -2.00
CA THR A 91 -7.06 -2.29 -1.89
C THR A 91 -7.52 -3.33 -0.86
N ILE A 92 -6.66 -4.26 -0.44
CA ILE A 92 -6.93 -5.22 0.66
C ILE A 92 -7.37 -4.52 1.96
N CYS A 93 -6.92 -3.28 2.21
CA CYS A 93 -7.39 -2.47 3.35
C CYS A 93 -8.09 -1.19 2.85
N MET A 94 -9.19 -1.35 2.10
CA MET A 94 -9.88 -0.26 1.39
C MET A 94 -10.19 0.96 2.28
N ASN A 95 -10.76 0.77 3.47
CA ASN A 95 -11.08 1.86 4.39
C ASN A 95 -9.85 2.69 4.79
N HIS A 96 -8.73 2.02 5.04
CA HIS A 96 -7.47 2.69 5.33
C HIS A 96 -6.97 3.48 4.11
N LEU A 97 -7.00 2.87 2.91
CA LEU A 97 -6.59 3.51 1.66
C LEU A 97 -7.40 4.78 1.39
N LEU A 98 -8.73 4.70 1.42
CA LEU A 98 -9.62 5.84 1.21
C LEU A 98 -9.37 6.94 2.25
N LYS A 99 -9.12 6.57 3.52
CA LYS A 99 -8.82 7.56 4.54
C LYS A 99 -7.48 8.25 4.31
N VAL A 100 -6.45 7.53 3.84
CA VAL A 100 -5.18 8.14 3.45
C VAL A 100 -5.40 9.13 2.31
N ILE A 101 -6.09 8.73 1.25
CA ILE A 101 -6.40 9.59 0.09
C ILE A 101 -7.10 10.88 0.54
N SER A 102 -8.12 10.76 1.40
CA SER A 102 -8.89 11.93 1.91
C SER A 102 -8.07 12.92 2.76
N LEU A 103 -6.89 12.50 3.24
CA LEU A 103 -6.02 13.31 4.09
C LEU A 103 -4.83 13.89 3.32
N ILE A 104 -4.64 13.51 2.06
CA ILE A 104 -3.63 14.14 1.20
C ILE A 104 -4.14 15.53 0.79
N PRO A 105 -3.28 16.57 0.90
CA PRO A 105 -3.63 17.91 0.40
C PRO A 105 -3.99 17.91 -1.09
N ASP A 106 -5.00 18.70 -1.47
CA ASP A 106 -5.50 18.77 -2.86
C ASP A 106 -4.44 19.21 -3.88
N ASN A 107 -3.38 19.89 -3.44
CA ASN A 107 -2.28 20.33 -4.29
C ASN A 107 -1.19 19.24 -4.51
N ILE A 108 -1.39 18.03 -3.99
CA ILE A 108 -0.44 16.91 -4.12
C ILE A 108 -1.14 15.77 -4.87
N LEU A 109 -0.52 15.32 -5.96
CA LEU A 109 -1.05 14.21 -6.74
C LEU A 109 -0.88 12.88 -5.99
N PHE A 110 -1.99 12.19 -5.73
CA PHE A 110 -1.97 10.82 -5.22
C PHE A 110 -2.03 9.80 -6.36
N ILE A 111 -1.16 8.79 -6.31
CA ILE A 111 -1.14 7.68 -7.26
C ILE A 111 -1.39 6.36 -6.51
N LEU A 112 -2.35 5.59 -6.98
CA LEU A 112 -2.61 4.22 -6.54
C LEU A 112 -1.95 3.22 -7.51
N GLU A 113 -1.02 2.41 -7.02
CA GLU A 113 -0.56 1.23 -7.76
C GLU A 113 -1.24 -0.02 -7.20
N THR A 114 -2.06 -0.65 -8.03
CA THR A 114 -2.90 -1.80 -7.68
C THR A 114 -2.90 -2.80 -8.83
N ASN A 115 -3.13 -4.08 -8.51
CA ASN A 115 -3.42 -5.11 -9.51
C ASN A 115 -4.89 -5.10 -9.96
N ALA A 116 -5.73 -4.27 -9.35
CA ALA A 116 -7.14 -4.04 -9.69
C ALA A 116 -8.09 -5.25 -9.54
N ILE A 117 -7.64 -6.42 -9.08
CA ILE A 117 -8.49 -7.62 -8.98
C ILE A 117 -9.63 -7.46 -7.95
N LEU A 118 -9.45 -6.61 -6.94
CA LEU A 118 -10.46 -6.37 -5.90
C LEU A 118 -11.32 -5.13 -6.18
N LEU A 119 -11.19 -4.53 -7.37
CA LEU A 119 -11.98 -3.40 -7.81
C LEU A 119 -13.02 -3.92 -8.80
N ASP A 120 -14.19 -4.31 -8.29
CA ASP A 120 -15.36 -4.58 -9.12
C ASP A 120 -16.16 -3.28 -9.36
N GLU A 121 -17.06 -3.30 -10.36
CA GLU A 121 -18.02 -2.21 -10.67
C GLU A 121 -19.07 -1.99 -9.56
#